data_AF-A0A3G9JA41-F1
#
_entry.id   AF-A0A3G9JA41-F1
#
_cell.length_a   1.000
_cell.length_b   1.000
_cell.length_c   1.000
_cell.angle_alpha   90.00
_cell.angle_beta   90.00
_cell.angle_gamma   90.00
#
_symmetry.space_group_name_H-M   'P 1'
#
loop_
_entity.id
_entity.type
_entity.pdbx_description
1 polymer ?
#
loop_
_entity_poly.entity_id
_entity_poly.type
_entity_poly.pdbx_seq_one_letter_code
_entity_poly.pdbx_strand_id
1 'polypeptide(L)'
;MEREDQYMYRYAPHYYHYYFRQSNPNWTPSKVDLNQKLRTLWEQHIYWTRLTINSIVSRLPDEKETTARLLRNPSDFAALLEPLYGSGIATMFANLFREHLTIAAELVKALQSGNTAAASDAQKRWYANADAIANFLSRINPYWSKEDWRNMLYEHLRLTGIEATSRLSGNYIENIAINDQIEPQALKMADVMTHGIVQQFPSAFTA
;
A
#
# COMPACT_ATOMS: atom_id res chain seq x y z
N MET A 1 -28.86 22.48 -25.81
CA MET A 1 -29.24 21.34 -26.65
C MET A 1 -28.04 21.04 -27.54
N GLU A 2 -26.95 20.57 -26.94
CA GLU A 2 -26.61 19.16 -26.64
C GLU A 2 -25.50 18.72 -27.59
N ARG A 3 -24.26 18.72 -27.09
CA ARG A 3 -23.18 17.80 -27.49
C ARG A 3 -22.24 17.63 -26.29
N GLU A 4 -22.82 17.22 -25.16
CA GLU A 4 -22.11 16.46 -24.13
C GLU A 4 -22.47 15.00 -24.43
N ASP A 5 -21.47 14.16 -24.67
CA ASP A 5 -21.50 12.68 -24.58
C ASP A 5 -20.46 12.08 -25.54
N GLN A 6 -19.16 12.20 -25.23
CA GLN A 6 -18.16 11.36 -25.90
C GLN A 6 -16.92 11.00 -25.08
N TYR A 7 -16.95 11.17 -23.76
CA TYR A 7 -15.99 10.55 -22.85
C TYR A 7 -16.71 9.57 -21.93
N MET A 8 -17.54 8.72 -22.53
CA MET A 8 -18.00 7.50 -21.87
C MET A 8 -16.78 6.64 -21.60
N TYR A 9 -16.42 6.54 -20.31
CA TYR A 9 -15.58 5.50 -19.75
C TYR A 9 -15.83 4.19 -20.51
N ARG A 10 -14.90 3.80 -21.39
CA ARG A 10 -14.76 2.40 -21.75
C ARG A 10 -14.12 1.70 -20.57
N TYR A 11 -14.89 1.58 -19.49
CA TYR A 11 -14.64 0.57 -18.48
C TYR A 11 -14.88 -0.77 -19.18
N ALA A 12 -13.83 -1.33 -19.75
CA ALA A 12 -13.81 -2.73 -20.08
C ALA A 12 -13.47 -3.44 -18.76
N PRO A 13 -14.43 -4.06 -18.07
CA PRO A 13 -14.06 -4.91 -16.96
C PRO A 13 -13.16 -5.99 -17.55
N HIS A 14 -11.87 -5.90 -17.25
CA HIS A 14 -11.01 -7.06 -17.28
C HIS A 14 -11.51 -7.95 -16.15
N TYR A 15 -12.63 -8.64 -16.40
CA TYR A 15 -12.93 -9.86 -15.70
C TYR A 15 -11.74 -10.76 -16.01
N TYR A 16 -10.75 -10.77 -15.11
CA TYR A 16 -9.96 -11.97 -14.91
C TYR A 16 -11.01 -13.04 -14.72
N HIS A 17 -11.16 -13.88 -15.74
CA HIS A 17 -11.93 -15.10 -15.61
C HIS A 17 -11.37 -15.77 -14.35
N TYR A 18 -12.16 -15.75 -13.28
CA TYR A 18 -11.94 -16.61 -12.13
C TYR A 18 -12.21 -18.02 -12.63
N TYR A 19 -11.26 -18.55 -13.41
CA TYR A 19 -10.99 -19.96 -13.40
C TYR A 19 -10.83 -20.28 -11.92
N PHE A 20 -11.76 -21.07 -11.37
CA PHE A 20 -11.51 -21.77 -10.12
C PHE A 20 -10.08 -22.29 -10.23
N ARG A 21 -9.19 -21.71 -9.42
CA ARG A 21 -7.76 -22.02 -9.48
C ARG A 21 -7.71 -23.52 -9.23
N GLN A 22 -7.48 -24.30 -10.29
CA GLN A 22 -7.20 -25.71 -10.16
C GLN A 22 -6.11 -25.80 -9.11
N SER A 23 -6.31 -26.61 -8.08
CA SER A 23 -5.42 -26.74 -6.94
C SER A 23 -4.00 -26.98 -7.48
N ASN A 24 -3.23 -25.91 -7.60
CA ASN A 24 -1.85 -26.00 -8.01
C ASN A 24 -1.19 -26.74 -6.83
N PRO A 25 -0.62 -27.94 -7.02
CA PRO A 25 -0.10 -28.75 -5.90
C PRO A 25 0.92 -28.00 -5.02
N ASN A 26 1.42 -26.85 -5.49
CA ASN A 26 2.29 -25.94 -4.76
C ASN A 26 1.60 -24.97 -3.78
N TRP A 27 0.28 -24.75 -3.85
CA TRP A 27 -0.49 -23.87 -2.96
C TRP A 27 -1.38 -24.69 -2.02
N THR A 28 -0.90 -24.88 -0.78
CA THR A 28 -1.66 -25.48 0.31
C THR A 28 -2.69 -24.49 0.85
N PRO A 29 -3.75 -24.94 1.56
CA PRO A 29 -4.74 -24.04 2.15
C PRO A 29 -4.13 -22.95 3.04
N SER A 30 -3.08 -23.28 3.80
CA SER A 30 -2.35 -22.33 4.66
C SER A 30 -1.59 -21.26 3.87
N LYS A 31 -1.01 -21.59 2.70
CA LYS A 31 -0.41 -20.59 1.80
C LYS A 31 -1.45 -19.65 1.23
N VAL A 32 -2.62 -20.18 0.85
CA VAL A 32 -3.73 -19.37 0.33
C VAL A 32 -4.24 -18.42 1.39
N ASP A 33 -4.45 -18.89 2.62
CA ASP A 33 -4.90 -18.05 3.75
C ASP A 33 -3.92 -16.91 4.04
N LEU A 34 -2.61 -17.18 4.09
CA LEU A 34 -1.59 -16.13 4.24
C LEU A 34 -1.67 -15.09 3.11
N ASN A 35 -1.73 -15.54 1.85
CA ASN A 35 -1.79 -14.64 0.70
C ASN A 35 -3.02 -13.74 0.76
N GLN A 36 -4.19 -14.30 1.07
CA GLN A 36 -5.43 -13.53 1.17
C GLN A 36 -5.35 -12.50 2.30
N LYS A 37 -4.82 -12.87 3.47
CA LYS A 37 -4.60 -11.94 4.58
C LYS A 37 -3.66 -10.80 4.20
N LEU A 38 -2.53 -11.11 3.57
CA LEU A 38 -1.57 -10.09 3.11
C LEU A 38 -2.17 -9.18 2.03
N ARG A 39 -2.86 -9.73 1.04
CA ARG A 39 -3.54 -8.95 -0.01
C ARG A 39 -4.59 -8.02 0.61
N THR A 40 -5.42 -8.53 1.52
CA THR A 40 -6.39 -7.70 2.26
C THR A 40 -5.73 -6.55 2.99
N LEU A 41 -4.60 -6.77 3.66
CA LEU A 41 -3.90 -5.70 4.38
C LEU A 41 -3.27 -4.66 3.45
N TRP A 42 -2.73 -5.08 2.30
CA TRP A 42 -2.22 -4.17 1.28
C TRP A 42 -3.33 -3.40 0.54
N GLU A 43 -4.47 -4.03 0.26
CA GLU A 43 -5.66 -3.36 -0.26
C GLU A 43 -6.20 -2.33 0.72
N GLN A 44 -6.27 -2.68 2.01
CA GLN A 44 -6.64 -1.73 3.06
C GLN A 44 -5.64 -0.58 3.16
N HIS A 45 -4.34 -0.85 3.04
CA HIS A 45 -3.30 0.18 3.02
C HIS A 45 -3.58 1.22 1.93
N ILE A 46 -3.81 0.81 0.68
CA ILE A 46 -4.07 1.76 -0.41
C ILE A 46 -5.45 2.42 -0.32
N TYR A 47 -6.48 1.66 0.07
CA TYR A 47 -7.85 2.15 0.14
C TYR A 47 -7.99 3.24 1.21
N TRP A 48 -7.48 3.00 2.42
CA TRP A 48 -7.53 3.98 3.49
C TRP A 48 -6.57 5.15 3.26
N THR A 49 -5.48 4.95 2.51
CA THR A 49 -4.61 6.05 2.06
C THR A 49 -5.36 6.99 1.13
N ARG A 50 -6.02 6.45 0.09
CA ARG A 50 -6.84 7.23 -0.85
C ARG A 50 -7.95 8.00 -0.14
N LEU A 51 -8.67 7.36 0.79
CA LEU A 51 -9.70 8.05 1.57
C LEU A 51 -9.10 9.16 2.45
N THR A 52 -7.97 8.92 3.10
CA THR A 52 -7.29 9.93 3.91
C THR A 52 -6.84 11.12 3.06
N ILE A 53 -6.27 10.87 1.87
CA ILE A 53 -5.91 11.91 0.91
C ILE A 53 -7.15 12.74 0.54
N ASN A 54 -8.26 12.08 0.21
CA ASN A 54 -9.50 12.75 -0.14
C ASN A 54 -10.01 13.64 1.01
N SER A 55 -10.03 13.12 2.24
CA SER A 55 -10.49 13.86 3.41
C SER A 55 -9.59 15.06 3.72
N ILE A 56 -8.26 14.92 3.65
CA ILE A 56 -7.33 16.03 3.88
C ILE A 56 -7.48 17.11 2.80
N VAL A 57 -7.46 16.71 1.51
CA VAL A 57 -7.52 17.66 0.39
C VAL A 57 -8.85 18.42 0.40
N SER A 58 -9.97 17.72 0.59
CA SER A 58 -11.31 18.30 0.58
C SER A 58 -11.77 18.85 1.94
N ARG A 59 -10.92 18.80 2.98
CA ARG A 59 -11.23 19.25 4.36
C ARG A 59 -12.52 18.62 4.90
N LEU A 60 -12.68 17.31 4.66
CA LEU A 60 -13.87 16.59 5.10
C LEU A 60 -13.87 16.41 6.62
N PRO A 61 -15.05 16.41 7.27
CA PRO A 61 -15.16 16.29 8.72
C PRO A 61 -14.73 14.91 9.27
N ASP A 62 -14.55 13.91 8.40
CA ASP A 62 -14.15 12.54 8.75
C ASP A 62 -12.62 12.31 8.71
N GLU A 63 -11.82 13.36 8.47
CA GLU A 63 -10.35 13.24 8.32
C GLU A 63 -9.73 12.48 9.49
N LYS A 64 -10.14 12.80 10.72
CA LYS A 64 -9.58 12.21 11.94
C LYS A 64 -9.87 10.71 12.01
N GLU A 65 -11.11 10.32 11.81
CA GLU A 65 -11.58 8.94 11.90
C GLU A 65 -10.99 8.08 10.78
N THR A 66 -10.96 8.62 9.55
CA THR A 66 -10.35 7.96 8.38
C THR A 66 -8.84 7.80 8.55
N THR A 67 -8.14 8.82 9.04
CA THR A 67 -6.68 8.73 9.34
C THR A 67 -6.41 7.72 10.45
N ALA A 68 -7.23 7.69 11.50
CA ALA A 68 -7.08 6.71 12.59
C ALA A 68 -7.24 5.28 12.08
N ARG A 69 -8.19 5.05 11.16
CA ARG A 69 -8.38 3.74 10.52
C ARG A 69 -7.20 3.34 9.64
N LEU A 70 -6.60 4.29 8.91
CA LEU A 70 -5.35 4.07 8.18
C LEU A 70 -4.21 3.68 9.13
N LEU A 71 -4.02 4.44 10.22
CA LEU A 71 -2.92 4.20 11.19
C LEU A 71 -3.08 2.94 12.06
N ARG A 72 -4.22 2.24 11.94
CA ARG A 72 -4.40 0.89 12.48
C ARG A 72 -3.72 -0.17 11.60
N ASN A 73 -3.62 0.05 10.29
CA ASN A 73 -3.07 -0.91 9.33
C ASN A 73 -1.67 -1.45 9.70
N PRO A 74 -0.70 -0.63 10.18
CA PRO A 74 0.59 -1.13 10.65
C PRO A 74 0.48 -2.15 11.79
N SER A 75 -0.46 -1.95 12.73
CA SER A 75 -0.70 -2.89 13.82
C SER A 75 -1.39 -4.17 13.34
N ASP A 76 -2.30 -4.07 12.36
CA ASP A 76 -2.96 -5.23 11.75
C ASP A 76 -1.91 -6.11 11.00
N PHE A 77 -0.95 -5.50 10.31
CA PHE A 77 0.22 -6.21 9.74
C PHE A 77 1.09 -6.85 10.82
N ALA A 78 1.41 -6.12 11.89
CA ALA A 78 2.24 -6.63 12.97
C ALA A 78 1.63 -7.89 13.60
N ALA A 79 0.31 -7.89 13.85
CA ALA A 79 -0.41 -9.04 14.38
C ALA A 79 -0.32 -10.27 13.45
N LEU A 80 -0.28 -10.07 12.13
CA LEU A 80 -0.10 -11.16 11.17
C LEU A 80 1.35 -11.68 11.14
N LEU A 81 2.34 -10.81 11.33
CA LEU A 81 3.76 -11.15 11.28
C LEU A 81 4.30 -11.75 12.59
N GLU A 82 3.71 -11.38 13.73
CA GLU A 82 4.19 -11.76 15.07
C GLU A 82 4.32 -13.28 15.28
N PRO A 83 3.38 -14.15 14.85
CA PRO A 83 3.52 -15.60 15.03
C PRO A 83 4.72 -16.22 14.31
N LEU A 84 5.24 -15.54 13.27
CA LEU A 84 6.34 -16.03 12.43
C LEU A 84 7.69 -15.41 12.83
N TYR A 85 7.69 -14.12 13.15
CA TYR A 85 8.91 -13.34 13.38
C TYR A 85 9.12 -12.93 14.85
N GLY A 86 8.13 -13.15 15.72
CA GLY A 86 8.15 -12.71 17.11
C GLY A 86 7.83 -11.22 17.30
N SER A 87 7.51 -10.86 18.54
CA SER A 87 6.98 -9.54 18.92
C SER A 87 7.94 -8.39 18.63
N GLY A 88 9.25 -8.58 18.81
CA GLY A 88 10.25 -7.54 18.55
C GLY A 88 10.30 -7.12 17.07
N ILE A 89 10.30 -8.09 16.15
CA ILE A 89 10.30 -7.82 14.71
C ILE A 89 8.96 -7.23 14.27
N ALA A 90 7.85 -7.79 14.74
CA ALA A 90 6.52 -7.28 14.43
C ALA A 90 6.33 -5.81 14.89
N THR A 91 6.82 -5.46 16.08
CA THR A 91 6.78 -4.09 16.59
C THR A 91 7.62 -3.14 15.75
N MET A 92 8.82 -3.57 15.34
CA MET A 92 9.69 -2.75 14.48
C MET A 92 9.04 -2.48 13.11
N PHE A 93 8.42 -3.50 12.51
CA PHE A 93 7.62 -3.33 11.29
C PHE A 93 6.52 -2.29 11.49
N ALA A 94 5.72 -2.44 12.56
CA ALA A 94 4.60 -1.56 12.86
C ALA A 94 5.04 -0.10 13.00
N ASN A 95 6.18 0.16 13.63
CA ASN A 95 6.71 1.50 13.83
C ASN A 95 7.13 2.14 12.50
N LEU A 96 7.90 1.41 11.67
CA LEU A 96 8.34 1.91 10.36
C LEU A 96 7.14 2.20 9.44
N PHE A 97 6.15 1.31 9.38
CA PHE A 97 4.94 1.50 8.57
C PHE A 97 4.02 2.59 9.13
N ARG A 98 3.94 2.75 10.45
CA ARG A 98 3.20 3.87 11.05
C ARG A 98 3.83 5.20 10.69
N GLU A 99 5.14 5.32 10.84
CA GLU A 99 5.89 6.50 10.42
C GLU A 99 5.67 6.78 8.92
N HIS A 100 5.72 5.76 8.07
CA HIS A 100 5.45 5.88 6.63
C HIS A 100 4.11 6.57 6.33
N LEU A 101 3.03 6.10 6.98
CA LEU A 101 1.68 6.62 6.78
C LEU A 101 1.49 8.00 7.42
N THR A 102 2.11 8.26 8.57
CA THR A 102 2.10 9.58 9.20
C THR A 102 2.78 10.62 8.31
N ILE A 103 3.96 10.30 7.75
CA ILE A 103 4.67 11.21 6.82
C ILE A 103 3.84 11.46 5.56
N ALA A 104 3.18 10.43 5.01
CA ALA A 104 2.30 10.60 3.86
C ALA A 104 1.17 11.61 4.14
N ALA A 105 0.51 11.50 5.30
CA ALA A 105 -0.52 12.46 5.72
C ALA A 105 0.04 13.87 5.93
N GLU A 106 1.23 14.00 6.54
CA GLU A 106 1.94 15.29 6.68
C GLU A 106 2.23 15.93 5.32
N LEU A 107 2.73 15.15 4.37
CA LEU A 107 3.00 15.59 3.01
C LEU A 107 1.74 16.14 2.34
N VAL A 108 0.63 15.39 2.39
CA VAL A 108 -0.65 15.82 1.78
C VAL A 108 -1.18 17.09 2.43
N LYS A 109 -1.08 17.22 3.77
CA LYS A 109 -1.46 18.44 4.50
C LYS A 109 -0.61 19.65 4.08
N ALA A 110 0.71 19.46 3.97
CA ALA A 110 1.63 20.52 3.56
C ALA A 110 1.37 20.97 2.11
N LEU A 111 1.09 20.02 1.20
CA LEU A 111 0.68 20.31 -0.16
C LEU A 111 -0.65 21.08 -0.19
N GLN A 112 -1.66 20.63 0.58
CA GLN A 112 -2.96 21.29 0.66
C GLN A 112 -2.88 22.73 1.20
N SER A 113 -1.99 22.99 2.16
CA SER A 113 -1.79 24.33 2.71
C SER A 113 -0.86 25.22 1.87
N GLY A 114 -0.35 24.72 0.74
CA GLY A 114 0.62 25.43 -0.10
C GLY A 114 2.00 25.61 0.54
N ASN A 115 2.33 24.85 1.60
CA ASN A 115 3.62 24.94 2.28
C ASN A 115 4.66 24.06 1.58
N THR A 116 5.27 24.61 0.53
CA THR A 116 6.23 23.90 -0.33
C THR A 116 7.48 23.43 0.42
N ALA A 117 7.96 24.20 1.41
CA ALA A 117 9.11 23.82 2.23
C ALA A 117 8.81 22.57 3.07
N ALA A 118 7.66 22.56 3.76
CA ALA A 118 7.24 21.40 4.55
C ALA A 118 6.93 20.19 3.66
N ALA A 119 6.34 20.39 2.48
CA ALA A 119 6.10 19.30 1.53
C ALA A 119 7.41 18.68 1.02
N SER A 120 8.42 19.50 0.68
CA SER A 120 9.73 19.00 0.24
C SER A 120 10.46 18.24 1.35
N ASP A 121 10.38 18.72 2.59
CA ASP A 121 10.94 18.02 3.75
C ASP A 121 10.24 16.67 3.99
N ALA A 122 8.91 16.65 4.05
CA ALA A 122 8.14 15.43 4.25
C ALA A 122 8.41 14.41 3.14
N GLN A 123 8.49 14.84 1.89
CA GLN A 123 8.82 13.95 0.77
C GLN A 123 10.21 13.30 0.95
N LYS A 124 11.24 14.06 1.34
CA LYS A 124 12.58 13.51 1.61
C LYS A 124 12.55 12.47 2.73
N ARG A 125 11.86 12.77 3.83
CA ARG A 125 11.68 11.83 4.95
C ARG A 125 10.91 10.58 4.52
N TRP A 126 9.92 10.72 3.64
CA TRP A 126 9.11 9.60 3.16
C TRP A 126 9.95 8.60 2.35
N TYR A 127 10.79 9.09 1.44
CA TYR A 127 11.73 8.24 0.70
C TYR A 127 12.80 7.63 1.60
N ALA A 128 13.33 8.37 2.58
CA ALA A 128 14.27 7.82 3.56
C ALA A 128 13.63 6.71 4.43
N ASN A 129 12.36 6.87 4.82
CA ASN A 129 11.60 5.84 5.52
C ASN A 129 11.35 4.60 4.61
N ALA A 130 11.09 4.79 3.31
CA ALA A 130 11.01 3.68 2.36
C ALA A 130 12.34 2.90 2.26
N ASP A 131 13.49 3.59 2.25
CA ASP A 131 14.81 2.93 2.32
C ASP A 131 15.00 2.14 3.63
N ALA A 132 14.53 2.69 4.75
CA ALA A 132 14.58 2.02 6.06
C ALA A 132 13.71 0.76 6.09
N ILE A 133 12.49 0.82 5.55
CA ILE A 133 11.59 -0.33 5.39
C ILE A 133 12.23 -1.40 4.52
N ALA A 134 12.74 -1.04 3.34
CA ALA A 134 13.38 -1.99 2.42
C ALA A 134 14.57 -2.70 3.08
N ASN A 135 15.40 -1.95 3.79
CA ASN A 135 16.54 -2.49 4.53
C ASN A 135 16.13 -3.40 5.69
N PHE A 136 15.05 -3.04 6.41
CA PHE A 136 14.51 -3.86 7.49
C PHE A 136 13.96 -5.19 6.96
N LEU A 137 13.11 -5.14 5.92
CA LEU A 137 12.51 -6.33 5.31
C LEU A 137 13.60 -7.31 4.82
N SER A 138 14.63 -6.81 4.13
CA SER A 138 15.72 -7.67 3.65
C SER A 138 16.55 -8.32 4.76
N ARG A 139 16.55 -7.74 5.98
CA ARG A 139 17.29 -8.29 7.12
C ARG A 139 16.53 -9.40 7.84
N ILE A 140 15.20 -9.35 7.82
CA ILE A 140 14.38 -10.33 8.54
C ILE A 140 14.01 -11.54 7.68
N ASN A 141 14.10 -11.42 6.36
CA ASN A 141 13.79 -12.48 5.41
C ASN A 141 14.86 -12.58 4.30
N PRO A 142 15.59 -13.71 4.19
CA PRO A 142 16.66 -13.86 3.20
C PRO A 142 16.17 -13.95 1.75
N TYR A 143 14.87 -14.14 1.53
CA TYR A 143 14.23 -14.18 0.20
C TYR A 143 13.68 -12.82 -0.22
N TRP A 144 13.87 -11.78 0.58
CA TRP A 144 13.47 -10.41 0.28
C TRP A 144 14.69 -9.56 -0.06
N SER A 145 14.87 -9.24 -1.34
CA SER A 145 15.91 -8.33 -1.80
C SER A 145 15.65 -6.91 -1.30
N LYS A 146 16.67 -6.26 -0.73
CA LYS A 146 16.61 -4.83 -0.37
C LYS A 146 16.32 -3.97 -1.59
N GLU A 147 16.94 -4.29 -2.71
CA GLU A 147 16.81 -3.52 -3.95
C GLU A 147 15.39 -3.63 -4.50
N ASP A 148 14.82 -4.84 -4.56
CA ASP A 148 13.46 -5.04 -5.06
C ASP A 148 12.42 -4.34 -4.18
N TRP A 149 12.55 -4.45 -2.85
CA TRP A 149 11.67 -3.74 -1.92
C TRP A 149 11.78 -2.23 -2.06
N ARG A 150 13.00 -1.68 -2.19
CA ARG A 150 13.20 -0.25 -2.40
C ARG A 150 12.53 0.20 -3.71
N ASN A 151 12.74 -0.54 -4.80
CA ASN A 151 12.17 -0.21 -6.10
C ASN A 151 10.63 -0.24 -6.06
N MET A 152 10.03 -1.26 -5.43
CA MET A 152 8.58 -1.34 -5.25
C MET A 152 8.05 -0.19 -4.39
N LEU A 153 8.70 0.13 -3.27
CA LEU A 153 8.30 1.24 -2.40
C LEU A 153 8.43 2.58 -3.11
N TYR A 154 9.50 2.81 -3.87
CA TYR A 154 9.68 4.06 -4.62
C TYR A 154 8.62 4.26 -5.69
N GLU A 155 8.26 3.17 -6.38
CA GLU A 155 7.15 3.21 -7.34
C GLU A 155 5.82 3.48 -6.62
N HIS A 156 5.58 2.85 -5.47
CA HIS A 156 4.41 3.13 -4.63
C HIS A 156 4.35 4.62 -4.25
N LEU A 157 5.44 5.18 -3.74
CA LEU A 157 5.53 6.60 -3.36
C LEU A 157 5.27 7.52 -4.55
N ARG A 158 5.82 7.19 -5.73
CA ARG A 158 5.61 7.97 -6.96
C ARG A 158 4.14 7.98 -7.36
N LEU A 159 3.48 6.83 -7.38
CA LEU A 159 2.08 6.69 -7.75
C LEU A 159 1.16 7.41 -6.75
N THR A 160 1.35 7.21 -5.45
CA THR A 160 0.57 7.89 -4.40
C THR A 160 0.84 9.39 -4.37
N GLY A 161 2.07 9.83 -4.69
CA GLY A 161 2.39 11.24 -4.88
C GLY A 161 1.57 11.87 -6.02
N ILE A 162 1.45 11.18 -7.16
CA ILE A 162 0.59 11.60 -8.29
C ILE A 162 -0.89 11.59 -7.88
N GLU A 163 -1.35 10.58 -7.14
CA GLU A 163 -2.71 10.53 -6.61
C GLU A 163 -3.02 11.77 -5.77
N ALA A 164 -2.14 12.14 -4.85
CA ALA A 164 -2.31 13.32 -4.00
C ALA A 164 -2.30 14.63 -4.80
N THR A 165 -1.34 14.82 -5.72
CA THR A 165 -1.22 16.07 -6.48
C THR A 165 -2.33 16.24 -7.52
N SER A 166 -2.75 15.17 -8.20
CA SER A 166 -3.89 15.18 -9.13
C SER A 166 -5.21 15.45 -8.40
N ARG A 167 -5.40 14.90 -7.19
CA ARG A 167 -6.56 15.23 -6.35
C ARG A 167 -6.56 16.71 -5.96
N LEU A 168 -5.42 17.22 -5.53
CA LEU A 168 -5.26 18.62 -5.10
C LEU A 168 -5.49 19.62 -6.23
N SER A 169 -5.05 19.30 -7.45
CA SER A 169 -5.23 20.16 -8.63
C SER A 169 -6.62 20.06 -9.27
N GLY A 170 -7.49 19.17 -8.78
CA GLY A 170 -8.80 18.91 -9.36
C GLY A 170 -8.75 18.07 -10.65
N ASN A 171 -7.61 17.47 -11.00
CA ASN A 171 -7.49 16.57 -12.13
C ASN A 171 -8.04 15.17 -11.78
N TYR A 172 -9.36 15.07 -11.66
CA TYR A 172 -10.01 13.83 -11.22
C TYR A 172 -9.87 12.66 -12.21
N ILE A 173 -9.70 12.95 -13.51
CA ILE A 173 -9.49 11.93 -14.54
C ILE A 173 -8.16 11.20 -14.26
N GLU A 174 -7.07 11.94 -14.05
CA GLU A 174 -5.77 11.37 -13.70
C GLU A 174 -5.80 10.70 -12.32
N ASN A 175 -6.46 11.31 -11.33
CA ASN A 175 -6.58 10.75 -9.99
C ASN A 175 -7.31 9.39 -9.95
N ILE A 176 -8.27 9.18 -10.84
CA ILE A 176 -8.96 7.89 -10.99
C ILE A 176 -8.05 6.91 -11.75
N ALA A 177 -7.47 7.33 -12.87
CA ALA A 177 -6.62 6.47 -13.69
C ALA A 177 -5.34 5.99 -12.97
N ILE A 178 -4.78 6.79 -12.06
CA ILE A 178 -3.59 6.38 -11.28
C ILE A 178 -3.95 5.30 -10.23
N ASN A 179 -5.19 5.28 -9.74
CA ASN A 179 -5.63 4.25 -8.78
C ASN A 179 -5.64 2.85 -9.43
N ASP A 180 -5.99 2.76 -10.72
CA ASP A 180 -5.92 1.52 -11.49
C ASP A 180 -4.48 0.96 -11.62
N GLN A 181 -3.47 1.79 -11.34
CA GLN A 181 -2.06 1.37 -11.27
C GLN A 181 -1.61 1.05 -9.83
N ILE A 182 -2.10 1.80 -8.84
CA ILE A 182 -1.76 1.61 -7.42
C ILE A 182 -2.23 0.24 -6.92
N GLU A 183 -3.45 -0.17 -7.27
CA GLU A 183 -4.03 -1.43 -6.81
C GLU A 183 -3.19 -2.66 -7.22
N PRO A 184 -2.94 -2.92 -8.51
CA PRO A 184 -2.11 -4.07 -8.90
C PRO A 184 -0.67 -3.97 -8.37
N GLN A 185 -0.14 -2.76 -8.17
CA GLN A 185 1.19 -2.54 -7.57
C GLN A 185 1.22 -3.01 -6.10
N ALA A 186 0.21 -2.65 -5.30
CA ALA A 186 0.11 -3.10 -3.91
C ALA A 186 -0.12 -4.62 -3.80
N LEU A 187 -0.93 -5.18 -4.70
CA LEU A 187 -1.15 -6.63 -4.78
C LEU A 187 0.15 -7.38 -5.12
N LYS A 188 1.00 -6.83 -5.98
CA LYS A 188 2.34 -7.37 -6.26
C LYS A 188 3.23 -7.35 -5.00
N MET A 189 3.20 -6.27 -4.21
CA MET A 189 3.93 -6.21 -2.94
C MET A 189 3.45 -7.28 -1.95
N ALA A 190 2.14 -7.50 -1.86
CA ALA A 190 1.55 -8.58 -1.07
C ALA A 190 2.03 -9.96 -1.52
N ASP A 191 2.09 -10.19 -2.83
CA ASP A 191 2.56 -11.46 -3.39
C ASP A 191 4.05 -11.68 -3.10
N VAL A 192 4.91 -10.68 -3.27
CA VAL A 192 6.35 -10.78 -2.90
C VAL A 192 6.52 -11.06 -1.41
N MET A 193 5.75 -10.40 -0.55
CA MET A 193 5.75 -10.66 0.90
C MET A 193 5.32 -12.11 1.18
N THR A 194 4.26 -12.59 0.54
CA THR A 194 3.80 -13.98 0.69
C THR A 194 4.91 -14.97 0.30
N HIS A 195 5.52 -14.80 -0.88
CA HIS A 195 6.53 -15.72 -1.40
C HIS A 195 7.76 -15.81 -0.49
N GLY A 196 8.22 -14.69 0.08
CA GLY A 196 9.36 -14.71 1.00
C GLY A 196 9.01 -15.38 2.34
N ILE A 197 7.83 -15.13 2.90
CA ILE A 197 7.39 -15.77 4.15
C ILE A 197 7.28 -17.29 3.97
N VAL A 198 6.63 -17.74 2.89
CA VAL A 198 6.46 -19.17 2.63
C VAL A 198 7.80 -19.88 2.44
N GLN A 199 8.77 -19.24 1.78
CA GLN A 199 10.11 -19.79 1.61
C GLN A 199 10.93 -19.83 2.91
N GLN A 200 10.77 -18.84 3.79
CA GLN A 200 11.48 -18.79 5.07
C GLN A 200 10.92 -19.77 6.10
N PHE A 201 9.60 -19.99 6.11
CA PHE A 201 8.91 -20.82 7.10
C PHE A 201 8.14 -21.98 6.46
N PRO A 202 8.78 -22.85 5.65
CA PRO A 202 8.06 -23.86 4.85
C PRO A 202 7.23 -24.83 5.71
N SER A 203 7.67 -25.13 6.94
CA SER A 203 6.96 -26.01 7.87
C SER A 203 5.64 -25.44 8.39
N ALA A 204 5.47 -24.12 8.40
CA ALA A 204 4.21 -23.47 8.80
C ALA A 204 3.15 -23.54 7.69
N PHE A 205 3.53 -23.94 6.47
CA PHE A 205 2.71 -23.84 5.28
C PHE A 205 2.61 -25.17 4.50
N THR A 206 2.78 -26.30 5.19
CA THR A 206 2.56 -27.63 4.60
C THR A 206 1.08 -27.93 4.38
N ALA A 207 0.80 -29.01 3.66
CA ALA A 207 -0.55 -29.51 3.39
C ALA A 207 -1.18 -30.13 4.65
#